data_AF-A0AAU9C2F5-F1
#
_entry.id   AF-A0AAU9C2F5-F1
#
_cell.length_a   1.000
_cell.length_b   1.000
_cell.length_c   1.000
_cell.angle_alpha   90.00
_cell.angle_beta   90.00
_cell.angle_gamma   90.00
#
_symmetry.space_group_name_H-M   'P 1'
#
loop_
_entity.id
_entity.type
_entity.pdbx_description
1 polymer ?
#
loop_
_entity_poly.entity_id
_entity_poly.type
_entity_poly.pdbx_seq_one_letter_code
_entity_poly.pdbx_strand_id
1 'polypeptide(L)'
;MVRQKCSGIRRSYLVVLVDDLDRCLPDTAINTLEAMRLLLHVENTAFIIAADESMIRSAVRAHFKDTEINNDLVTSYFDKLIQIPLQVPRLGTTEVKAYLILLLADLAYRRRKISESVLKVAQEKILLLAKIGWAGLSVKDIRNAFGNESDKISREIDLADQLAPIMAGTEQISGNPRLIKRFLNNLVIREMIAKSRGMTIGFEELVKIQLFERCASAAGFEYLAKEIAASDDGKAGFLVNLEESAQKGETLVLPSVWSQPFYEQWIKMAPPLGSVDLRPLLHLSKDRRVAIAAYDELSQNGLEILEALFNATAILPILIDQIKSLDENEAERVFIRLGRRARTEQFSSESLIRCINVTKAFPSLSHQLLLLLKEIPANHRPIALIPILQNEAWAESELHQWAEDVETPTTVKKAILAKKGKK
;
A
#
# COMPACT_ATOMS: atom_id res chain seq x y z
N MET A 1 17.13 34.98 -47.35
CA MET A 1 18.58 35.02 -47.71
C MET A 1 19.36 34.38 -46.56
N VAL A 2 20.40 33.62 -46.89
CA VAL A 2 21.49 33.16 -46.01
C VAL A 2 21.18 32.00 -45.04
N ARG A 3 21.29 30.78 -45.57
CA ARG A 3 21.93 29.67 -44.82
C ARG A 3 23.36 30.11 -44.53
N GLN A 4 23.63 30.61 -43.32
CA GLN A 4 24.99 30.84 -42.85
C GLN A 4 25.39 29.65 -41.97
N LYS A 5 26.34 28.87 -42.50
CA LYS A 5 27.14 27.93 -41.72
C LYS A 5 27.75 28.70 -40.53
N CYS A 6 27.26 28.44 -39.32
CA CYS A 6 28.06 28.62 -38.12
C CYS A 6 28.53 27.25 -37.65
N SER A 7 29.85 27.15 -37.60
CA SER A 7 30.70 26.09 -37.08
C SER A 7 30.24 25.50 -35.74
N GLY A 8 30.21 24.17 -35.66
CA GLY A 8 30.88 23.42 -34.58
C GLY A 8 30.36 23.49 -33.13
N ILE A 9 29.19 24.03 -32.83
CA ILE A 9 28.64 23.96 -31.47
C ILE A 9 27.69 22.77 -31.39
N ARG A 10 28.10 21.68 -30.72
CA ARG A 10 27.19 20.62 -30.28
C ARG A 10 26.09 21.30 -29.45
N ARG A 11 24.86 21.37 -29.96
CA ARG A 11 23.69 21.78 -29.15
C ARG A 11 23.66 20.87 -27.93
N SER A 12 24.02 21.44 -26.78
CA SER A 12 24.09 20.73 -25.53
C SER A 12 22.76 20.93 -24.85
N TYR A 13 22.04 19.84 -24.62
CA TYR A 13 20.80 19.87 -23.87
C TYR A 13 21.11 19.75 -22.39
N LEU A 14 20.60 20.66 -21.57
CA LEU A 14 20.62 20.53 -20.12
C LEU A 14 19.41 19.70 -19.69
N VAL A 15 19.64 18.48 -19.20
CA VAL A 15 18.59 17.64 -18.63
C VAL A 15 18.70 17.67 -17.11
N VAL A 16 17.65 18.14 -16.44
CA VAL A 16 17.55 18.22 -14.99
C VAL A 16 16.62 17.11 -14.51
N LEU A 17 17.14 16.19 -13.70
CA LEU A 17 16.37 15.12 -13.06
C LEU A 17 15.99 15.58 -11.64
N VAL A 18 14.70 15.57 -11.34
CA VAL A 18 14.16 15.96 -10.03
C VAL A 18 13.42 14.76 -9.46
N ASP A 19 13.84 14.30 -8.29
CA ASP A 19 13.30 13.13 -7.58
C ASP A 19 12.93 13.52 -6.14
N ASP A 20 12.08 12.72 -5.49
CA ASP A 20 11.64 12.87 -4.08
C ASP A 20 10.97 14.22 -3.74
N LEU A 21 10.45 14.95 -4.73
CA LEU A 21 9.73 16.22 -4.51
C LEU A 21 8.48 16.05 -3.64
N ASP A 22 7.85 14.88 -3.71
CA ASP A 22 6.68 14.48 -2.92
C ASP A 22 6.99 14.19 -1.45
N ARG A 23 8.27 14.17 -1.06
CA ARG A 23 8.71 14.07 0.34
C ARG A 23 9.02 15.43 0.98
N CYS A 24 9.08 16.48 0.16
CA CYS A 24 9.30 17.83 0.67
C CYS A 24 8.06 18.32 1.42
N LEU A 25 8.27 19.27 2.33
CA LEU A 25 7.18 20.06 2.90
C LEU A 25 6.43 20.79 1.78
N PRO A 26 5.12 21.02 1.92
CA PRO A 26 4.31 21.64 0.87
C PRO A 26 4.91 22.91 0.27
N ASP A 27 5.32 23.86 1.11
CA ASP A 27 5.89 25.13 0.64
C ASP A 27 7.21 24.94 -0.12
N THR A 28 8.06 24.01 0.34
CA THR A 28 9.31 23.69 -0.36
C THR A 28 9.05 23.04 -1.72
N ALA A 29 8.09 22.13 -1.80
CA ALA A 29 7.72 21.47 -3.06
C ALA A 29 7.20 22.50 -4.08
N ILE A 30 6.31 23.39 -3.66
CA ILE A 30 5.71 24.41 -4.54
C ILE A 30 6.74 25.44 -4.98
N ASN A 31 7.54 25.98 -4.06
CA ASN A 31 8.60 26.94 -4.41
C ASN A 31 9.60 26.34 -5.40
N THR A 32 9.91 25.05 -5.27
CA THR A 32 10.78 24.33 -6.20
C THR A 32 10.13 24.19 -7.58
N LEU A 33 8.85 23.82 -7.64
CA LEU A 33 8.09 23.74 -8.90
C LEU A 33 7.98 25.09 -9.60
N GLU A 34 7.75 26.17 -8.86
CA GLU A 34 7.70 27.53 -9.42
C GLU A 34 9.06 27.98 -9.95
N ALA A 35 10.14 27.71 -9.22
CA ALA A 35 11.50 27.98 -9.69
C ALA A 35 11.82 27.21 -10.98
N MET A 36 11.42 25.94 -11.05
CA MET A 36 11.58 25.12 -12.26
C MET A 36 10.78 25.68 -13.43
N ARG A 37 9.54 26.14 -13.20
CA ARG A 37 8.67 26.71 -14.24
C ARG A 37 9.29 27.90 -14.96
N LEU A 38 10.08 28.73 -14.25
CA LEU A 38 10.81 29.84 -14.86
C LEU A 38 11.85 29.34 -15.88
N LEU A 39 12.47 28.19 -15.62
CA LEU A 39 13.51 27.60 -16.45
C LEU A 39 12.96 26.71 -17.58
N LEU A 40 11.69 26.29 -17.53
CA LEU A 40 11.06 25.48 -18.59
C LEU A 40 11.00 26.20 -19.95
N HIS A 41 11.11 27.52 -19.98
CA HIS A 41 11.07 28.31 -21.22
C HIS A 41 12.46 28.53 -21.85
N VAL A 42 13.53 28.05 -21.21
CA VAL A 42 14.90 28.18 -21.72
C VAL A 42 15.16 27.12 -22.79
N GLU A 43 15.59 27.56 -23.99
CA GLU A 43 15.91 26.64 -25.08
C GLU A 43 16.98 25.61 -24.67
N ASN A 44 16.84 24.38 -25.19
CA ASN A 44 17.73 23.25 -24.92
C ASN A 44 17.75 22.81 -23.44
N THR A 45 16.70 23.07 -22.67
CA THR A 45 16.55 22.55 -21.30
C THR A 45 15.37 21.58 -21.21
N ALA A 46 15.53 20.48 -20.49
CA ALA A 46 14.47 19.53 -20.20
C ALA A 46 14.47 19.16 -18.71
N PHE A 47 13.29 19.09 -18.11
CA PHE A 47 13.12 18.67 -16.73
C PHE A 47 12.35 17.34 -16.70
N ILE A 48 12.87 16.36 -15.95
CA ILE A 48 12.21 15.09 -15.70
C ILE A 48 11.92 15.01 -14.21
N ILE A 49 10.64 14.91 -13.86
CA ILE A 49 10.17 14.92 -12.46
C ILE A 49 9.63 13.53 -12.14
N ALA A 50 10.20 12.89 -11.13
CA ALA A 50 9.69 11.66 -10.53
C ALA A 50 9.10 12.01 -9.16
N ALA A 51 7.77 11.89 -9.02
CA ALA A 51 7.05 12.18 -7.78
C ALA A 51 5.69 11.47 -7.77
N ASP A 52 5.15 11.20 -6.57
CA ASP A 52 3.76 10.82 -6.40
C ASP A 52 2.83 12.03 -6.68
N GLU A 53 2.04 11.92 -7.74
CA GLU A 53 1.10 12.96 -8.16
C GLU A 53 0.10 13.34 -7.05
N SER A 54 -0.37 12.36 -6.27
CA SER A 54 -1.35 12.60 -5.20
C SER A 54 -0.77 13.40 -4.06
N MET A 55 0.50 13.17 -3.73
CA MET A 55 1.24 13.90 -2.70
C MET A 55 1.51 15.34 -3.14
N ILE A 56 1.95 15.55 -4.38
CA ILE A 56 2.16 16.91 -4.91
C ILE A 56 0.83 17.66 -5.02
N ARG A 57 -0.27 17.02 -5.46
CA ARG A 57 -1.61 17.64 -5.47
C ARG A 57 -2.03 18.09 -4.06
N SER A 58 -1.73 17.28 -3.05
CA SER A 58 -1.98 17.62 -1.65
C SER A 58 -1.11 18.80 -1.18
N ALA A 59 0.15 18.87 -1.62
CA ALA A 59 1.05 19.99 -1.36
C ALA A 59 0.53 21.30 -1.96
N VAL A 60 0.05 21.27 -3.21
CA VAL A 60 -0.57 22.43 -3.88
C VAL A 60 -1.79 22.91 -3.10
N ARG A 61 -2.71 22.00 -2.74
CA ARG A 61 -3.89 22.36 -1.93
C ARG A 61 -3.50 22.97 -0.59
N ALA A 62 -2.43 22.47 0.02
CA ALA A 62 -1.97 22.95 1.32
C ALA A 62 -1.30 24.33 1.27
N HIS A 63 -0.59 24.64 0.18
CA HIS A 63 0.10 25.92 -0.02
C HIS A 63 -0.89 27.08 -0.26
N PHE A 64 -2.04 26.80 -0.87
CA PHE A 64 -3.01 27.83 -1.25
C PHE A 64 -4.33 27.76 -0.47
N LYS A 65 -4.29 27.31 0.80
CA LYS A 65 -5.45 27.09 1.68
C LYS A 65 -6.39 28.28 1.85
N ASP A 66 -5.90 29.51 1.63
CA ASP A 66 -6.66 30.75 1.83
C ASP A 66 -7.42 31.23 0.58
N THR A 67 -7.30 30.50 -0.53
CA THR A 67 -8.05 30.75 -1.77
C THR A 67 -9.06 29.63 -1.95
N GLU A 68 -10.31 29.92 -2.33
CA GLU A 68 -11.30 28.88 -2.68
C GLU A 68 -10.82 28.13 -3.93
N ILE A 69 -10.05 27.07 -3.73
CA ILE A 69 -9.46 26.31 -4.82
C ILE A 69 -10.40 25.20 -5.24
N ASN A 70 -10.99 25.38 -6.41
CA ASN A 70 -11.57 24.29 -7.17
C ASN A 70 -10.47 23.30 -7.62
N ASN A 71 -10.81 22.01 -7.68
CA ASN A 71 -9.93 20.96 -8.20
C ASN A 71 -9.37 21.29 -9.61
N ASP A 72 -10.09 22.12 -10.36
CA ASP A 72 -9.69 22.60 -11.68
C ASP A 72 -8.42 23.47 -11.65
N LEU A 73 -8.20 24.24 -10.58
CA LEU A 73 -6.99 25.06 -10.46
C LEU A 73 -5.75 24.20 -10.19
N VAL A 74 -5.89 23.15 -9.38
CA VAL A 74 -4.80 22.18 -9.13
C VAL A 74 -4.45 21.47 -10.44
N THR A 75 -5.45 20.99 -11.18
CA THR A 75 -5.21 20.34 -12.48
C THR A 75 -4.59 21.32 -13.49
N SER A 76 -5.09 22.56 -13.56
CA SER A 76 -4.51 23.61 -14.41
C SER A 76 -3.06 23.96 -14.04
N TYR A 77 -2.70 23.88 -12.75
CA TYR A 77 -1.33 24.07 -12.31
C TYR A 77 -0.39 23.00 -12.89
N PHE A 78 -0.81 21.72 -12.83
CA PHE A 78 -0.04 20.61 -13.41
C PHE A 78 0.02 20.68 -14.93
N ASP A 79 -1.08 20.94 -15.62
CA ASP A 79 -1.12 21.00 -17.09
C ASP A 79 -0.19 22.10 -17.65
N LYS A 80 0.03 23.17 -16.89
CA LYS A 80 0.95 24.27 -17.25
C LYS A 80 2.42 23.95 -16.96
N LEU A 81 2.68 23.04 -16.02
CA LEU A 81 4.03 22.75 -15.55
C LEU A 81 4.59 21.47 -16.19
N ILE A 82 3.76 20.44 -16.34
CA ILE A 82 4.13 19.14 -16.89
C ILE A 82 3.53 19.02 -18.30
N GLN A 83 4.38 19.09 -19.32
CA GLN A 83 3.95 18.96 -20.71
C GLN A 83 3.64 17.52 -21.10
N ILE A 84 4.33 16.55 -20.49
CA ILE A 84 4.19 15.12 -20.81
C ILE A 84 4.06 14.34 -19.49
N PRO A 85 2.83 14.05 -19.04
CA PRO A 85 2.61 13.18 -17.89
C PRO A 85 2.89 11.73 -18.29
N LEU A 86 3.77 11.06 -17.54
CA LEU A 86 4.07 9.64 -17.70
C LEU A 86 3.73 8.90 -16.41
N GLN A 87 2.67 8.09 -16.44
CA GLN A 87 2.31 7.22 -15.32
C GLN A 87 3.04 5.89 -15.45
N VAL A 88 3.76 5.50 -14.40
CA VAL A 88 4.44 4.20 -14.34
C VAL A 88 3.39 3.12 -14.01
N PRO A 89 3.15 2.14 -14.91
CA PRO A 89 2.18 1.08 -14.64
C PRO A 89 2.67 0.14 -13.54
N ARG A 90 1.72 -0.51 -12.85
CA ARG A 90 2.04 -1.60 -11.93
C ARG A 90 2.57 -2.80 -12.71
N LEU A 91 3.49 -3.53 -12.09
CA LEU A 91 4.06 -4.74 -12.69
C LEU A 91 3.01 -5.86 -12.69
N GLY A 92 2.84 -6.51 -13.84
CA GLY A 92 2.07 -7.74 -13.96
C GLY A 92 2.87 -8.96 -13.50
N THR A 93 2.24 -10.12 -13.57
CA THR A 93 2.86 -11.39 -13.14
C THR A 93 4.16 -11.70 -13.89
N THR A 94 4.23 -11.42 -15.19
CA THR A 94 5.42 -11.65 -16.02
C THR A 94 6.59 -10.76 -15.58
N GLU A 95 6.32 -9.47 -15.39
CA GLU A 95 7.34 -8.50 -14.98
C GLU A 95 7.79 -8.75 -13.53
N VAL A 96 6.86 -9.08 -12.63
CA VAL A 96 7.19 -9.47 -11.25
C VAL A 96 8.06 -10.74 -11.24
N LYS A 97 7.76 -11.73 -12.09
CA LYS A 97 8.56 -12.95 -12.22
C LYS A 97 9.98 -12.62 -12.69
N ALA A 98 10.10 -11.80 -13.74
CA ALA A 98 11.39 -11.32 -14.24
C ALA A 98 12.18 -10.56 -13.16
N TYR A 99 11.52 -9.69 -12.41
CA TYR A 99 12.13 -8.93 -11.34
C TYR A 99 12.63 -9.83 -10.20
N LEU A 100 11.82 -10.78 -9.75
CA LEU A 100 12.16 -11.74 -8.70
C LEU A 100 13.36 -12.60 -9.09
N ILE A 101 13.35 -13.19 -10.29
CA ILE A 101 14.47 -14.05 -10.70
C ILE A 101 15.78 -13.27 -10.82
N LEU A 102 15.75 -12.03 -11.28
CA LEU A 102 16.95 -11.20 -11.36
C LEU A 102 17.50 -10.84 -9.97
N LEU A 103 16.63 -10.55 -9.00
CA LEU A 103 17.06 -10.31 -7.62
C LEU A 103 17.65 -11.57 -6.97
N LEU A 104 17.02 -12.73 -7.18
CA LEU A 104 17.51 -14.00 -6.66
C LEU A 104 18.81 -14.43 -7.35
N ALA A 105 18.96 -14.15 -8.64
CA ALA A 105 20.19 -14.40 -9.38
C ALA A 105 21.35 -13.49 -8.93
N ASP A 106 21.09 -12.21 -8.67
CA ASP A 106 22.08 -11.30 -8.06
C ASP A 106 22.54 -11.83 -6.68
N LEU A 107 21.60 -12.32 -5.88
CA LEU A 107 21.91 -12.96 -4.60
C LEU A 107 22.72 -14.26 -4.77
N ALA A 108 22.38 -15.09 -5.76
CA ALA A 108 23.12 -16.32 -6.07
C ALA A 108 24.55 -16.01 -6.54
N TYR A 109 24.74 -14.96 -7.33
CA TYR A 109 26.05 -14.45 -7.74
C TYR A 109 26.87 -13.97 -6.53
N ARG A 110 26.28 -13.15 -5.64
CA ARG A 110 26.94 -12.71 -4.39
C ARG A 110 27.33 -13.89 -3.49
N ARG A 111 26.54 -14.96 -3.49
CA ARG A 111 26.84 -16.23 -2.80
C ARG A 111 27.80 -17.14 -3.58
N ARG A 112 28.37 -16.67 -4.70
CA ARG A 112 29.32 -17.39 -5.58
C ARG A 112 28.76 -18.69 -6.17
N LYS A 113 27.44 -18.78 -6.36
CA LYS A 113 26.80 -19.95 -7.02
C LYS A 113 26.91 -19.89 -8.54
N ILE A 114 26.81 -18.70 -9.11
CA ILE A 114 26.84 -18.46 -10.57
C ILE A 114 27.93 -17.44 -10.92
N SER A 115 28.34 -17.45 -12.18
CA SER A 115 29.33 -16.51 -12.73
C SER A 115 28.70 -15.18 -13.17
N GLU A 116 29.50 -14.11 -13.18
CA GLU A 116 29.05 -12.78 -13.61
C GLU A 116 28.66 -12.75 -15.10
N SER A 117 29.38 -13.52 -15.93
CA SER A 117 29.09 -13.63 -17.37
C SER A 117 27.71 -14.24 -17.62
N VAL A 118 27.38 -15.32 -16.91
CA VAL A 118 26.06 -15.96 -16.99
C VAL A 118 24.97 -15.02 -16.48
N LEU A 119 25.21 -14.30 -15.38
CA LEU A 119 24.25 -13.33 -14.86
C LEU A 119 23.91 -12.24 -15.89
N LYS A 120 24.92 -11.65 -16.55
CA LYS A 120 24.70 -10.60 -17.58
C LYS A 120 23.93 -11.15 -18.78
N VAL A 121 24.32 -12.32 -19.30
CA VAL A 121 23.62 -12.96 -20.43
C VAL A 121 22.17 -13.29 -20.05
N ALA A 122 21.93 -13.83 -18.86
CA ALA A 122 20.59 -14.13 -18.38
C ALA A 122 19.77 -12.85 -18.22
N GLN A 123 20.36 -11.78 -17.67
CA GLN A 123 19.70 -10.49 -17.50
C GLN A 123 19.23 -9.92 -18.84
N GLU A 124 20.09 -9.89 -19.86
CA GLU A 124 19.72 -9.39 -21.20
C GLU A 124 18.58 -10.21 -21.82
N LYS A 125 18.66 -11.54 -21.76
CA LYS A 125 17.63 -12.44 -22.30
C LYS A 125 16.29 -12.29 -21.56
N ILE A 126 16.32 -12.27 -20.23
CA ILE A 126 15.09 -12.13 -19.41
C ILE A 126 14.45 -10.77 -19.64
N LEU A 127 15.23 -9.69 -19.72
CA LEU A 127 14.71 -8.36 -20.03
C LEU A 127 14.11 -8.28 -21.44
N LEU A 128 14.72 -8.96 -22.42
CA LEU A 128 14.16 -9.02 -23.77
C LEU A 128 12.81 -9.74 -23.78
N LEU A 129 12.69 -10.87 -23.08
CA LEU A 129 11.45 -11.64 -22.98
C LEU A 129 10.37 -10.86 -22.21
N ALA A 130 10.73 -10.20 -21.10
CA ALA A 130 9.80 -9.39 -20.32
C ALA A 130 9.26 -8.19 -21.11
N LYS A 131 10.03 -7.63 -22.05
CA LYS A 131 9.54 -6.56 -22.95
C LYS A 131 8.45 -7.04 -23.90
N ILE A 132 8.45 -8.33 -24.26
CA ILE A 132 7.45 -8.94 -25.14
C ILE A 132 6.30 -9.44 -24.23
N GLY A 133 5.62 -8.50 -23.58
CA GLY A 133 4.68 -8.76 -22.47
C GLY A 133 3.56 -9.76 -22.76
N TRP A 134 3.20 -9.98 -24.04
CA TRP A 134 2.17 -10.97 -24.44
C TRP A 134 2.67 -12.42 -24.48
N ALA A 135 3.97 -12.67 -24.58
CA ALA A 135 4.51 -14.03 -24.72
C ALA A 135 4.60 -14.76 -23.38
N GLY A 136 4.52 -14.00 -22.27
CA GLY A 136 4.76 -14.51 -20.93
C GLY A 136 6.24 -14.86 -20.69
N LEU A 137 6.55 -15.24 -19.46
CA LEU A 137 7.88 -15.73 -19.07
C LEU A 137 7.71 -17.10 -18.42
N SER A 138 8.09 -18.15 -19.14
CA SER A 138 8.01 -19.53 -18.63
C SER A 138 9.29 -19.93 -17.90
N VAL A 139 9.18 -20.93 -17.01
CA VAL A 139 10.34 -21.54 -16.34
C VAL A 139 11.37 -22.07 -17.35
N LYS A 140 10.91 -22.58 -18.50
CA LYS A 140 11.81 -23.07 -19.56
C LYS A 140 12.65 -21.94 -20.15
N ASP A 141 12.05 -20.78 -20.40
CA ASP A 141 12.75 -19.63 -20.95
C ASP A 141 13.80 -19.10 -19.98
N ILE A 142 13.45 -19.06 -18.68
CA ILE A 142 14.37 -18.69 -17.62
C ILE A 142 15.55 -19.68 -17.56
N ARG A 143 15.29 -21.00 -17.54
CA ARG A 143 16.36 -22.01 -17.54
C ARG A 143 17.28 -21.88 -18.75
N ASN A 144 16.71 -21.65 -19.93
CA ASN A 144 17.47 -21.39 -21.16
C ASN A 144 18.30 -20.10 -21.10
N ALA A 145 17.85 -19.10 -20.34
CA ALA A 145 18.61 -17.86 -20.14
C ALA A 145 19.89 -18.10 -19.32
N PHE A 146 19.82 -18.96 -18.30
CA PHE A 146 20.97 -19.31 -17.44
C PHE A 146 21.83 -20.47 -17.97
N GLY A 147 21.34 -21.25 -18.94
CA GLY A 147 22.11 -22.30 -19.63
C GLY A 147 22.65 -23.35 -18.65
N ASN A 148 23.95 -23.65 -18.74
CA ASN A 148 24.60 -24.71 -17.99
C ASN A 148 24.62 -24.49 -16.45
N GLU A 149 24.38 -23.25 -15.99
CA GLU A 149 24.30 -22.95 -14.55
C GLU A 149 22.86 -22.92 -14.02
N SER A 150 21.86 -23.22 -14.87
CA SER A 150 20.45 -23.23 -14.46
C SER A 150 20.16 -24.19 -13.31
N ASP A 151 20.81 -25.35 -13.27
CA ASP A 151 20.67 -26.33 -12.19
C ASP A 151 21.13 -25.76 -10.83
N LYS A 152 22.12 -24.86 -10.81
CA LYS A 152 22.65 -24.25 -9.58
C LYS A 152 21.66 -23.28 -8.93
N ILE A 153 20.67 -22.81 -9.70
CA ILE A 153 19.67 -21.83 -9.28
C ILE A 153 18.23 -22.34 -9.50
N SER A 154 18.02 -23.65 -9.64
CA SER A 154 16.69 -24.21 -9.88
C SER A 154 15.71 -23.80 -8.77
N ARG A 155 16.15 -23.84 -7.50
CA ARG A 155 15.33 -23.42 -6.36
C ARG A 155 14.88 -21.97 -6.49
N GLU A 156 15.79 -21.08 -6.87
CA GLU A 156 15.51 -19.67 -7.08
C GLU A 156 14.53 -19.44 -8.26
N ILE A 157 14.65 -20.22 -9.34
CA ILE A 157 13.73 -20.18 -10.48
C ILE A 157 12.32 -20.63 -10.05
N ASP A 158 12.22 -21.76 -9.36
CA ASP A 158 10.95 -22.35 -8.96
C ASP A 158 10.23 -21.44 -7.94
N LEU A 159 10.99 -20.82 -7.02
CA LEU A 159 10.45 -19.82 -6.09
C LEU A 159 9.93 -18.55 -6.79
N ALA A 160 10.67 -18.03 -7.78
CA ALA A 160 10.20 -16.87 -8.54
C ALA A 160 8.90 -17.17 -9.28
N ASP A 161 8.77 -18.37 -9.85
CA ASP A 161 7.57 -18.82 -10.56
C ASP A 161 6.35 -18.92 -9.63
N GLN A 162 6.52 -19.48 -8.43
CA GLN A 162 5.45 -19.62 -7.43
C GLN A 162 5.05 -18.29 -6.80
N LEU A 163 6.00 -17.40 -6.52
CA LEU A 163 5.72 -16.14 -5.82
C LEU A 163 5.14 -15.06 -6.73
N ALA A 164 5.50 -15.06 -8.02
CA ALA A 164 5.13 -13.97 -8.92
C ALA A 164 3.60 -13.76 -9.05
N PRO A 165 2.75 -14.80 -9.24
CA PRO A 165 1.31 -14.63 -9.32
C PRO A 165 0.70 -14.01 -8.06
N ILE A 166 1.21 -14.39 -6.89
CA ILE A 166 0.67 -13.94 -5.61
C ILE A 166 1.12 -12.50 -5.32
N MET A 167 2.38 -12.19 -5.57
CA MET A 167 2.92 -10.83 -5.39
C MET A 167 2.33 -9.82 -6.38
N ALA A 168 1.94 -10.26 -7.58
CA ALA A 168 1.24 -9.42 -8.54
C ALA A 168 -0.25 -9.29 -8.22
N GLY A 169 -0.91 -10.38 -7.81
CA GLY A 169 -2.37 -10.45 -7.66
C GLY A 169 -2.92 -9.97 -6.31
N THR A 170 -2.13 -9.98 -5.24
CA THR A 170 -2.58 -9.54 -3.91
C THR A 170 -2.56 -8.01 -3.78
N GLU A 171 -3.61 -7.42 -3.22
CA GLU A 171 -3.70 -5.96 -3.04
C GLU A 171 -2.58 -5.39 -2.15
N GLN A 172 -2.08 -6.18 -1.20
CA GLN A 172 -1.06 -5.77 -0.22
C GLN A 172 0.33 -5.57 -0.84
N ILE A 173 0.62 -6.22 -1.97
CA ILE A 173 1.90 -6.10 -2.69
C ILE A 173 1.69 -5.42 -4.04
N SER A 174 0.68 -5.86 -4.79
CA SER A 174 0.22 -5.31 -6.07
C SER A 174 1.37 -4.99 -7.04
N GLY A 175 2.34 -5.90 -7.13
CA GLY A 175 3.50 -5.77 -8.03
C GLY A 175 4.45 -4.62 -7.68
N ASN A 176 4.39 -4.05 -6.47
CA ASN A 176 5.26 -2.94 -6.06
C ASN A 176 6.72 -3.42 -5.87
N PRO A 177 7.69 -2.94 -6.68
CA PRO A 177 9.07 -3.42 -6.62
C PRO A 177 9.74 -3.21 -5.26
N ARG A 178 9.44 -2.11 -4.58
CA ARG A 178 9.99 -1.80 -3.24
C ARG A 178 9.50 -2.80 -2.21
N LEU A 179 8.21 -3.14 -2.23
CA LEU A 179 7.62 -4.12 -1.32
C LEU A 179 8.18 -5.53 -1.60
N ILE A 180 8.32 -5.89 -2.87
CA ILE A 180 8.93 -7.18 -3.28
C ILE A 180 10.37 -7.27 -2.78
N LYS A 181 11.20 -6.25 -3.02
CA LYS A 181 12.58 -6.23 -2.52
C LYS A 181 12.65 -6.27 -1.00
N ARG A 182 11.77 -5.55 -0.30
CA ARG A 182 11.68 -5.58 1.17
C ARG A 182 11.30 -6.97 1.67
N PHE A 183 10.35 -7.63 1.01
CA PHE A 183 9.97 -9.01 1.33
C PHE A 183 11.17 -9.97 1.21
N LEU A 184 11.91 -9.92 0.11
CA LEU A 184 13.10 -10.75 -0.08
C LEU A 184 14.20 -10.42 0.94
N ASN A 185 14.46 -9.15 1.23
CA ASN A 185 15.45 -8.75 2.23
C ASN A 185 15.08 -9.29 3.62
N ASN A 186 13.79 -9.19 4.01
CA ASN A 186 13.31 -9.73 5.28
C ASN A 186 13.48 -11.26 5.34
N LEU A 187 13.24 -11.97 4.23
CA LEU A 187 13.48 -13.42 4.16
C LEU A 187 14.95 -13.76 4.40
N VAL A 188 15.86 -13.04 3.74
CA VAL A 188 17.30 -13.27 3.88
C VAL A 188 17.77 -13.00 5.32
N ILE A 189 17.28 -11.93 5.95
CA ILE A 189 17.59 -11.61 7.35
C ILE A 189 17.08 -12.73 8.27
N ARG A 190 15.83 -13.19 8.08
CA ARG A 190 15.26 -14.27 8.88
C ARG A 190 16.00 -15.60 8.68
N GLU A 191 16.40 -15.91 7.45
CA GLU A 191 17.24 -17.08 7.15
C GLU A 191 18.57 -17.01 7.92
N MET A 192 19.21 -15.83 7.97
CA MET A 192 20.45 -15.63 8.71
C MET A 192 20.24 -15.78 10.23
N ILE A 193 19.17 -15.21 10.78
CA ILE A 193 18.82 -15.33 12.21
C ILE A 193 18.57 -16.80 12.55
N ALA A 194 17.77 -17.51 11.75
CA ALA A 194 17.48 -18.93 11.93
C ALA A 194 18.76 -19.77 11.98
N LYS A 195 19.65 -19.58 10.99
CA LYS A 195 20.94 -20.27 10.92
C LYS A 195 21.83 -19.95 12.12
N SER A 196 21.90 -18.69 12.56
CA SER A 196 22.70 -18.29 13.72
C SER A 196 22.20 -18.90 15.03
N ARG A 197 20.89 -19.13 15.15
CA ARG A 197 20.23 -19.75 16.31
C ARG A 197 20.22 -21.30 16.23
N GLY A 198 20.83 -21.89 15.21
CA GLY A 198 20.84 -23.35 15.00
C GLY A 198 19.48 -23.93 14.61
N MET A 199 18.53 -23.10 14.16
CA MET A 199 17.21 -23.55 13.73
C MET A 199 17.31 -24.18 12.34
N THR A 200 16.92 -25.44 12.20
CA THR A 200 16.87 -26.17 10.92
C THR A 200 15.54 -25.91 10.22
N ILE A 201 15.35 -24.69 9.74
CA ILE A 201 14.16 -24.28 8.99
C ILE A 201 14.51 -24.27 7.51
N GLY A 202 13.71 -24.93 6.68
CA GLY A 202 13.88 -24.84 5.24
C GLY A 202 13.45 -23.47 4.71
N PHE A 203 14.11 -23.04 3.63
CA PHE A 203 13.90 -21.70 3.07
C PHE A 203 12.49 -21.55 2.48
N GLU A 204 11.93 -22.62 1.93
CA GLU A 204 10.64 -22.61 1.26
C GLU A 204 9.48 -22.50 2.27
N GLU A 205 9.62 -23.15 3.44
CA GLU A 205 8.69 -23.01 4.57
C GLU A 205 8.69 -21.58 5.12
N LEU A 206 9.88 -20.98 5.21
CA LEU A 206 10.04 -19.59 5.64
C LEU A 206 9.37 -18.62 4.66
N VAL A 207 9.53 -18.85 3.35
CA VAL A 207 8.86 -18.09 2.29
C VAL A 207 7.34 -18.18 2.43
N LYS A 208 6.80 -19.39 2.56
CA LYS A 208 5.35 -19.63 2.66
C LYS A 208 4.74 -18.98 3.90
N ILE A 209 5.39 -19.09 5.07
CA ILE A 209 4.92 -18.42 6.30
C ILE A 209 5.04 -16.89 6.19
N GLN A 210 6.14 -16.36 5.65
CA GLN A 210 6.28 -14.91 5.52
C GLN A 210 5.26 -14.31 4.55
N LEU A 211 4.92 -15.04 3.49
CA LEU A 211 3.84 -14.66 2.57
C LEU A 211 2.49 -14.62 3.28
N PHE A 212 2.20 -15.64 4.10
CA PHE A 212 1.00 -15.67 4.93
C PHE A 212 0.95 -14.47 5.88
N GLU A 213 2.03 -14.19 6.60
CA GLU A 213 2.13 -13.05 7.52
C GLU A 213 1.91 -11.68 6.84
N ARG A 214 2.25 -11.57 5.55
CA ARG A 214 2.15 -10.32 4.80
C ARG A 214 0.77 -10.12 4.16
N CYS A 215 0.13 -11.20 3.71
CA CYS A 215 -1.08 -11.14 2.91
C CYS A 215 -2.34 -11.59 3.66
N ALA A 216 -2.21 -12.37 4.75
CA ALA A 216 -3.34 -12.77 5.57
C ALA A 216 -3.91 -11.59 6.37
N SER A 217 -5.19 -11.69 6.73
CA SER A 217 -5.81 -10.78 7.69
C SER A 217 -5.23 -11.01 9.09
N ALA A 218 -5.33 -10.00 9.96
CA ALA A 218 -4.88 -10.11 11.35
C ALA A 218 -5.53 -11.30 12.05
N ALA A 219 -6.86 -11.41 11.94
CA ALA A 219 -7.62 -12.55 12.47
C ALA A 219 -7.19 -13.90 11.88
N GLY A 220 -6.86 -13.95 10.58
CA GLY A 220 -6.40 -15.17 9.91
C GLY A 220 -5.02 -15.62 10.43
N PHE A 221 -4.13 -14.68 10.72
CA PHE A 221 -2.83 -14.95 11.34
C PHE A 221 -2.93 -15.38 12.80
N GLU A 222 -3.78 -14.71 13.58
CA GLU A 222 -4.03 -15.08 14.98
C GLU A 222 -4.64 -16.48 15.10
N TYR A 223 -5.55 -16.84 14.20
CA TYR A 223 -6.10 -18.19 14.13
C TYR A 223 -4.99 -19.23 13.94
N LEU A 224 -4.10 -19.02 12.95
CA LEU A 224 -2.97 -19.92 12.71
C LEU A 224 -2.05 -20.02 13.94
N ALA A 225 -1.72 -18.88 14.57
CA ALA A 225 -0.85 -18.85 15.73
C ALA A 225 -1.48 -19.55 16.95
N LYS A 226 -2.79 -19.42 17.14
CA LYS A 226 -3.55 -20.07 18.22
C LYS A 226 -3.57 -21.59 18.04
N GLU A 227 -3.87 -22.07 16.83
CA GLU A 227 -3.89 -23.51 16.52
C GLU A 227 -2.50 -24.15 16.71
N ILE A 228 -1.43 -23.46 16.30
CA ILE A 228 -0.05 -23.93 16.52
C ILE A 228 0.32 -23.96 18.01
N ALA A 229 -0.13 -22.95 18.78
CA ALA A 229 0.13 -22.90 20.22
C ALA A 229 -0.70 -23.94 21.01
N ALA A 230 -1.84 -24.37 20.47
CA ALA A 230 -2.70 -25.39 21.07
C ALA A 230 -2.21 -26.83 20.83
N SER A 231 -1.33 -27.05 19.84
CA SER A 231 -0.67 -28.34 19.58
C SER A 231 0.60 -28.49 20.41
N ASP A 232 0.72 -29.58 21.16
CA ASP A 232 1.91 -29.91 21.98
C ASP A 232 3.18 -30.06 21.14
N ASP A 233 3.01 -30.55 19.91
CA ASP A 233 4.02 -30.82 18.90
C ASP A 233 4.27 -29.64 17.94
N GLY A 234 3.53 -28.53 18.08
CA GLY A 234 3.71 -27.31 17.28
C GLY A 234 3.32 -27.47 15.80
N LYS A 235 2.56 -28.52 15.49
CA LYS A 235 2.11 -28.87 14.14
C LYS A 235 0.68 -28.39 13.94
N ALA A 236 0.42 -27.80 12.78
CA ALA A 236 -0.92 -27.39 12.41
C ALA A 236 -1.68 -28.56 11.77
N GLY A 237 -2.24 -29.46 12.59
CA GLY A 237 -2.98 -30.63 12.10
C GLY A 237 -4.13 -30.28 11.15
N PHE A 238 -4.79 -29.13 11.36
CA PHE A 238 -5.83 -28.64 10.47
C PHE A 238 -5.30 -28.31 9.06
N LEU A 239 -4.03 -27.87 8.94
CA LEU A 239 -3.41 -27.59 7.65
C LEU A 239 -3.17 -28.88 6.85
N VAL A 240 -2.87 -30.00 7.50
CA VAL A 240 -2.67 -31.29 6.81
C VAL A 240 -3.92 -31.65 6.01
N ASN A 241 -5.09 -31.57 6.64
CA ASN A 241 -6.36 -31.90 5.98
C ASN A 241 -6.65 -30.94 4.81
N LEU A 242 -6.38 -29.65 4.99
CA LEU A 242 -6.58 -28.64 3.93
C LEU A 242 -5.62 -28.81 2.76
N GLU A 243 -4.34 -29.10 3.04
CA GLU A 243 -3.31 -29.33 2.03
C GLU A 243 -3.55 -30.63 1.25
N GLU A 244 -4.02 -31.70 1.92
CA GLU A 244 -4.41 -32.95 1.25
C GLU A 244 -5.64 -32.76 0.35
N SER A 245 -6.69 -32.08 0.83
CA SER A 245 -7.87 -31.78 0.00
C SER A 245 -7.51 -30.86 -1.18
N ALA A 246 -6.59 -29.90 -0.99
CA ALA A 246 -6.08 -29.05 -2.07
C ALA A 246 -5.35 -29.86 -3.15
N GLN A 247 -4.54 -30.84 -2.74
CA GLN A 247 -3.82 -31.72 -3.68
C GLN A 247 -4.75 -32.67 -4.43
N LYS A 248 -5.84 -33.13 -3.79
CA LYS A 248 -6.85 -34.00 -4.41
C LYS A 248 -7.84 -33.24 -5.31
N GLY A 249 -7.81 -31.90 -5.29
CA GLY A 249 -8.73 -31.06 -6.06
C GLY A 249 -10.16 -31.01 -5.50
N GLU A 250 -10.34 -31.34 -4.21
CA GLU A 250 -11.61 -31.30 -3.51
C GLU A 250 -11.96 -29.87 -3.06
N THR A 251 -13.24 -29.62 -2.79
CA THR A 251 -13.70 -28.31 -2.27
C THR A 251 -13.07 -28.05 -0.90
N LEU A 252 -12.30 -26.98 -0.80
CA LEU A 252 -11.63 -26.58 0.44
C LEU A 252 -12.65 -26.04 1.44
N VAL A 253 -12.82 -26.72 2.57
CA VAL A 253 -13.61 -26.21 3.70
C VAL A 253 -12.70 -25.34 4.57
N LEU A 254 -12.55 -24.08 4.17
CA LEU A 254 -11.73 -23.12 4.91
C LEU A 254 -12.40 -22.71 6.23
N PRO A 255 -11.61 -22.40 7.28
CA PRO A 255 -12.14 -21.75 8.48
C PRO A 255 -12.90 -20.48 8.11
N SER A 256 -13.95 -20.11 8.85
CA SER A 256 -14.77 -18.91 8.58
C SER A 256 -13.96 -17.61 8.53
N VAL A 257 -12.81 -17.58 9.21
CA VAL A 257 -11.86 -16.45 9.26
C VAL A 257 -11.04 -16.32 7.95
N TRP A 258 -10.94 -17.40 7.17
CA TRP A 258 -10.14 -17.50 5.94
C TRP A 258 -11.02 -17.38 4.69
N SER A 259 -11.64 -16.22 4.50
CA SER A 259 -12.61 -15.98 3.42
C SER A 259 -12.03 -15.40 2.13
N GLN A 260 -10.75 -14.97 2.13
CA GLN A 260 -10.14 -14.34 0.96
C GLN A 260 -9.60 -15.35 -0.07
N PRO A 261 -9.62 -15.01 -1.38
CA PRO A 261 -9.04 -15.85 -2.45
C PRO A 261 -7.55 -16.19 -2.24
N PHE A 262 -6.84 -15.35 -1.47
CA PHE A 262 -5.46 -15.58 -1.08
C PHE A 262 -5.25 -16.91 -0.35
N TYR A 263 -6.16 -17.30 0.55
CA TYR A 263 -5.99 -18.50 1.38
C TYR A 263 -6.00 -19.78 0.54
N GLU A 264 -6.87 -19.87 -0.46
CA GLU A 264 -6.89 -21.00 -1.40
C GLU A 264 -5.60 -21.11 -2.21
N GLN A 265 -5.10 -19.97 -2.71
CA GLN A 265 -3.84 -19.93 -3.47
C GLN A 265 -2.66 -20.33 -2.58
N TRP A 266 -2.66 -19.87 -1.33
CA TRP A 266 -1.60 -20.14 -0.36
C TRP A 266 -1.53 -21.61 0.06
N ILE A 267 -2.69 -22.26 0.30
CA ILE A 267 -2.74 -23.69 0.65
C ILE A 267 -2.19 -24.55 -0.50
N LYS A 268 -2.48 -24.19 -1.75
CA LYS A 268 -1.98 -24.89 -2.95
C LYS A 268 -0.46 -24.74 -3.17
N MET A 269 0.21 -23.83 -2.46
CA MET A 269 1.66 -23.66 -2.58
C MET A 269 2.42 -24.80 -1.92
N ALA A 270 3.52 -25.21 -2.56
CA ALA A 270 4.53 -26.05 -1.94
C ALA A 270 5.49 -25.20 -1.07
N PRO A 271 6.13 -25.80 -0.05
CA PRO A 271 5.90 -27.12 0.53
C PRO A 271 4.67 -27.16 1.46
N PRO A 272 4.09 -28.34 1.73
CA PRO A 272 3.07 -28.49 2.77
C PRO A 272 3.66 -28.17 4.16
N LEU A 273 2.91 -27.43 4.97
CA LEU A 273 3.34 -26.98 6.31
C LEU A 273 2.69 -27.77 7.44
N GLY A 274 1.62 -28.53 7.18
CA GLY A 274 0.84 -29.16 8.24
C GLY A 274 1.62 -30.16 9.10
N SER A 275 2.65 -30.81 8.56
CA SER A 275 3.46 -31.81 9.27
C SER A 275 4.74 -31.25 9.91
N VAL A 276 5.04 -29.97 9.69
CA VAL A 276 6.26 -29.28 10.13
C VAL A 276 6.01 -28.61 11.48
N ASP A 277 7.01 -28.60 12.37
CA ASP A 277 6.95 -27.78 13.60
C ASP A 277 7.09 -26.30 13.23
N LEU A 278 6.01 -25.54 13.38
CA LEU A 278 5.94 -24.14 12.98
C LEU A 278 6.35 -23.18 14.09
N ARG A 279 6.63 -23.65 15.31
CA ARG A 279 7.03 -22.79 16.44
C ARG A 279 8.29 -21.96 16.18
N PRO A 280 9.36 -22.49 15.55
CA PRO A 280 10.53 -21.68 15.20
C PRO A 280 10.20 -20.59 14.18
N LEU A 281 9.32 -20.88 13.22
CA LEU A 281 8.85 -19.92 12.22
C LEU A 281 8.00 -18.82 12.86
N LEU A 282 7.12 -19.16 13.80
CA LEU A 282 6.37 -18.18 14.59
C LEU A 282 7.25 -17.37 15.54
N HIS A 283 8.31 -17.96 16.09
CA HIS A 283 9.27 -17.22 16.91
C HIS A 283 9.99 -16.16 16.08
N LEU A 284 10.40 -16.48 14.86
CA LEU A 284 11.01 -15.52 13.93
C LEU A 284 10.03 -14.46 13.43
N SER A 285 8.72 -14.74 13.42
CA SER A 285 7.70 -13.74 13.10
C SER A 285 7.39 -12.82 14.28
N LYS A 286 7.57 -13.26 15.54
CA LYS A 286 7.44 -12.38 16.72
C LYS A 286 8.46 -11.23 16.75
N ASP A 287 9.64 -11.43 16.17
CA ASP A 287 10.65 -10.36 15.99
C ASP A 287 10.14 -9.21 15.08
N ARG A 288 8.97 -9.35 14.43
CA ARG A 288 8.25 -8.26 13.72
C ARG A 288 7.92 -7.07 14.63
N ARG A 289 7.63 -7.29 15.91
CA ARG A 289 7.22 -6.18 16.81
C ARG A 289 8.32 -5.13 17.02
N VAL A 290 9.59 -5.47 16.81
CA VAL A 290 10.71 -4.56 17.08
C VAL A 290 11.18 -3.80 15.82
N ALA A 291 11.06 -4.38 14.61
CA ALA A 291 11.58 -3.77 13.38
C ALA A 291 10.54 -3.05 12.51
N ILE A 292 9.24 -3.31 12.70
CA ILE A 292 8.14 -2.65 11.96
C ILE A 292 7.52 -1.49 12.75
N ALA A 293 7.73 -1.46 14.07
CA ALA A 293 7.23 -0.44 15.00
C ALA A 293 7.72 1.00 14.75
N ALA A 294 8.66 1.23 13.83
CA ALA A 294 9.26 2.56 13.68
C ALA A 294 8.39 3.57 12.92
N TYR A 295 7.41 3.19 12.10
CA TYR A 295 6.71 4.21 11.29
C TYR A 295 5.21 4.05 10.95
N ASP A 296 4.52 2.90 11.12
CA ASP A 296 3.16 2.81 10.53
C ASP A 296 2.15 1.75 11.06
N GLU A 297 2.33 1.14 12.24
CA GLU A 297 1.35 0.18 12.77
C GLU A 297 0.64 0.71 14.03
N LEU A 298 -0.68 0.52 14.09
CA LEU A 298 -1.48 0.67 15.31
C LEU A 298 -1.16 -0.49 16.26
N SER A 299 -1.27 -0.24 17.56
CA SER A 299 -1.19 -1.27 18.61
C SER A 299 -2.32 -2.28 18.46
N GLN A 300 -2.20 -3.40 19.18
CA GLN A 300 -3.22 -4.45 19.22
C GLN A 300 -4.57 -3.90 19.70
N ASN A 301 -4.57 -3.01 20.70
CA ASN A 301 -5.77 -2.32 21.17
C ASN A 301 -6.33 -1.38 20.10
N GLY A 302 -5.46 -0.64 19.39
CA GLY A 302 -5.88 0.24 18.28
C GLY A 302 -6.48 -0.51 17.09
N LEU A 303 -6.03 -1.74 16.81
CA LEU A 303 -6.61 -2.59 15.77
C LEU A 303 -7.98 -3.14 16.15
N GLU A 304 -8.15 -3.62 17.38
CA GLU A 304 -9.44 -4.09 17.91
C GLU A 304 -10.48 -2.95 17.90
N ILE A 305 -10.07 -1.75 18.32
CA ILE A 305 -10.92 -0.55 18.28
C ILE A 305 -11.25 -0.15 16.85
N LEU A 306 -10.30 -0.25 15.90
CA LEU A 306 -10.55 0.05 14.49
C LEU A 306 -11.55 -0.94 13.86
N GLU A 307 -11.44 -2.23 14.16
CA GLU A 307 -12.40 -3.24 13.70
C GLU A 307 -13.80 -3.02 14.31
N ALA A 308 -13.87 -2.72 15.61
CA ALA A 308 -15.12 -2.38 16.27
C ALA A 308 -15.76 -1.11 15.68
N LEU A 309 -14.95 -0.11 15.33
CA LEU A 309 -15.39 1.11 14.66
C LEU A 309 -15.88 0.84 13.24
N PHE A 310 -15.30 -0.09 12.48
CA PHE A 310 -15.82 -0.44 11.15
C PHE A 310 -17.22 -1.06 11.20
N ASN A 311 -17.57 -1.74 12.29
CA ASN A 311 -18.89 -2.32 12.50
C ASN A 311 -19.88 -1.37 13.20
N ALA A 312 -19.43 -0.17 13.60
CA ALA A 312 -20.29 0.80 14.26
C ALA A 312 -21.21 1.51 13.25
N THR A 313 -22.51 1.51 13.56
CA THR A 313 -23.57 2.22 12.82
C THR A 313 -24.06 3.48 13.54
N ALA A 314 -23.68 3.67 14.80
CA ALA A 314 -24.10 4.78 15.66
C ALA A 314 -22.93 5.32 16.50
N ILE A 315 -23.17 6.47 17.15
CA ILE A 315 -22.24 7.00 18.15
C ILE A 315 -22.38 6.18 19.43
N LEU A 316 -21.34 5.44 19.80
CA LEU A 316 -21.38 4.50 20.92
C LEU A 316 -20.47 4.99 22.06
N PRO A 317 -21.02 5.32 23.25
CA PRO A 317 -20.22 5.80 24.40
C PRO A 317 -19.11 4.82 24.81
N ILE A 318 -19.39 3.52 24.73
CA ILE A 318 -18.44 2.45 25.06
C ILE A 318 -17.21 2.50 24.16
N LEU A 319 -17.40 2.72 22.85
CA LEU A 319 -16.28 2.86 21.89
C LEU A 319 -15.50 4.14 22.15
N ILE A 320 -16.18 5.24 22.50
CA ILE A 320 -15.51 6.51 22.83
C ILE A 320 -14.58 6.33 24.04
N ASP A 321 -15.02 5.63 25.08
CA ASP A 321 -14.19 5.38 26.26
C ASP A 321 -13.04 4.40 25.96
N GLN A 322 -13.24 3.42 25.07
CA GLN A 322 -12.15 2.59 24.56
C GLN A 322 -11.14 3.39 23.74
N ILE A 323 -11.58 4.32 22.88
CA ILE A 323 -10.70 5.17 22.09
C ILE A 323 -9.87 6.08 23.02
N LYS A 324 -10.44 6.62 24.10
CA LYS A 324 -9.69 7.41 25.09
C LYS A 324 -8.55 6.64 25.78
N SER A 325 -8.59 5.30 25.74
CA SER A 325 -7.49 4.47 26.26
C SER A 325 -6.28 4.40 25.32
N LEU A 326 -6.42 4.86 24.07
CA LEU A 326 -5.33 5.00 23.11
C LEU A 326 -4.56 6.30 23.33
N ASP A 327 -3.34 6.39 22.81
CA ASP A 327 -2.64 7.67 22.72
C ASP A 327 -3.15 8.51 21.53
N GLU A 328 -2.93 9.82 21.58
CA GLU A 328 -3.44 10.76 20.58
C GLU A 328 -2.89 10.51 19.17
N ASN A 329 -1.62 10.10 19.03
CA ASN A 329 -1.02 9.77 17.73
C ASN A 329 -1.60 8.47 17.17
N GLU A 330 -1.91 7.52 18.04
CA GLU A 330 -2.56 6.28 17.64
C GLU A 330 -4.02 6.50 17.23
N ALA A 331 -4.76 7.34 17.97
CA ALA A 331 -6.11 7.76 17.60
C ALA A 331 -6.14 8.52 16.26
N GLU A 332 -5.14 9.36 16.00
CA GLU A 332 -4.96 10.03 14.71
C GLU A 332 -4.78 9.00 13.57
N ARG A 333 -4.00 7.94 13.79
CA ARG A 333 -3.83 6.86 12.81
C ARG A 333 -5.13 6.07 12.58
N VAL A 334 -5.92 5.80 13.63
CA VAL A 334 -7.28 5.23 13.50
C VAL A 334 -8.11 6.15 12.61
N PHE A 335 -8.11 7.45 12.91
CA PHE A 335 -8.88 8.47 12.19
C PHE A 335 -8.54 8.51 10.69
N ILE A 336 -7.25 8.54 10.35
CA ILE A 336 -6.79 8.56 8.95
C ILE A 336 -7.29 7.32 8.18
N ARG A 337 -7.29 6.14 8.82
CA ARG A 337 -7.78 4.90 8.20
C ARG A 337 -9.30 4.90 8.02
N LEU A 338 -10.06 5.38 9.01
CA LEU A 338 -11.50 5.58 8.89
C LEU A 338 -11.83 6.59 7.78
N GLY A 339 -11.07 7.68 7.67
CA GLY A 339 -11.26 8.71 6.65
C GLY A 339 -10.99 8.19 5.23
N ARG A 340 -9.96 7.35 5.04
CA ARG A 340 -9.72 6.67 3.75
C ARG A 340 -10.91 5.79 3.36
N ARG A 341 -11.47 5.03 4.31
CA ARG A 341 -12.64 4.19 4.06
C ARG A 341 -13.91 5.00 3.79
N ALA A 342 -14.10 6.12 4.49
CA ALA A 342 -15.21 7.04 4.23
C ALA A 342 -15.19 7.56 2.78
N ARG A 343 -14.02 7.84 2.21
CA ARG A 343 -13.89 8.18 0.78
C ARG A 343 -14.32 7.04 -0.14
N THR A 344 -13.91 5.80 0.17
CA THR A 344 -14.31 4.61 -0.59
C THR A 344 -15.82 4.34 -0.50
N GLU A 345 -16.42 4.58 0.67
CA GLU A 345 -17.87 4.45 0.93
C GLU A 345 -18.67 5.71 0.53
N GLN A 346 -18.08 6.61 -0.28
CA GLN A 346 -18.70 7.83 -0.79
C GLN A 346 -19.35 8.71 0.30
N PHE A 347 -18.70 8.80 1.47
CA PHE A 347 -19.15 9.61 2.60
C PHE A 347 -20.54 9.26 3.11
N SER A 348 -20.85 7.96 3.18
CA SER A 348 -22.07 7.47 3.83
C SER A 348 -22.23 8.01 5.26
N SER A 349 -23.48 8.16 5.72
CA SER A 349 -23.76 8.63 7.08
C SER A 349 -23.07 7.78 8.16
N GLU A 350 -23.00 6.47 7.95
CA GLU A 350 -22.34 5.54 8.87
C GLU A 350 -20.83 5.77 8.90
N SER A 351 -20.19 5.92 7.73
CA SER A 351 -18.74 6.14 7.65
C SER A 351 -18.29 7.40 8.40
N LEU A 352 -19.10 8.46 8.35
CA LEU A 352 -18.82 9.71 9.03
C LEU A 352 -19.14 9.65 10.52
N ILE A 353 -20.16 8.90 10.94
CA ILE A 353 -20.43 8.60 12.35
C ILE A 353 -19.22 7.89 12.99
N ARG A 354 -18.56 6.97 12.27
CA ARG A 354 -17.35 6.30 12.76
C ARG A 354 -16.23 7.29 13.03
N CYS A 355 -16.02 8.27 12.15
CA CYS A 355 -15.04 9.35 12.36
C CYS A 355 -15.42 10.26 13.55
N ILE A 356 -16.71 10.54 13.74
CA ILE A 356 -17.21 11.34 14.88
C ILE A 356 -16.97 10.65 16.23
N ASN A 357 -17.04 9.31 16.29
CA ASN A 357 -16.70 8.58 17.52
C ASN A 357 -15.24 8.87 17.96
N VAL A 358 -14.32 9.03 17.01
CA VAL A 358 -12.92 9.35 17.31
C VAL A 358 -12.74 10.81 17.74
N THR A 359 -13.41 11.77 17.08
CA THR A 359 -13.30 13.19 17.48
C THR A 359 -13.99 13.49 18.81
N LYS A 360 -15.01 12.71 19.19
CA LYS A 360 -15.61 12.80 20.52
C LYS A 360 -14.70 12.26 21.64
N ALA A 361 -13.81 11.33 21.32
CA ALA A 361 -12.78 10.86 22.24
C ALA A 361 -11.62 11.86 22.31
N PHE A 362 -11.17 12.37 21.16
CA PHE A 362 -10.09 13.34 21.02
C PHE A 362 -10.54 14.59 20.25
N PRO A 363 -10.96 15.65 20.97
CA PRO A 363 -11.43 16.89 20.35
C PRO A 363 -10.38 17.59 19.47
N SER A 364 -9.08 17.35 19.68
CA SER A 364 -7.98 17.86 18.85
C SER A 364 -8.05 17.39 17.39
N LEU A 365 -8.61 16.21 17.14
CA LEU A 365 -8.77 15.64 15.79
C LEU A 365 -9.97 16.22 15.02
N SER A 366 -10.77 17.09 15.65
CA SER A 366 -11.95 17.72 15.02
C SER A 366 -11.58 18.52 13.77
N HIS A 367 -10.38 19.11 13.72
CA HIS A 367 -9.88 19.79 12.54
C HIS A 367 -9.71 18.84 11.33
N GLN A 368 -9.28 17.60 11.56
CA GLN A 368 -9.13 16.60 10.49
C GLN A 368 -10.49 16.12 9.98
N LEU A 369 -11.50 16.03 10.85
CA LEU A 369 -12.87 15.77 10.44
C LEU A 369 -13.48 16.91 9.64
N LEU A 370 -13.20 18.16 10.01
CA LEU A 370 -13.60 19.32 9.22
C LEU A 370 -13.01 19.28 7.80
N LEU A 371 -11.72 18.94 7.67
CA LEU A 371 -11.10 18.71 6.34
C LEU A 371 -11.80 17.61 5.55
N LEU A 372 -12.21 16.53 6.22
CA LEU A 372 -12.90 15.41 5.58
C LEU A 372 -14.35 15.77 5.17
N LEU A 373 -15.04 16.61 5.96
CA LEU A 373 -16.38 17.12 5.62
C LEU A 373 -16.34 18.04 4.39
N LYS A 374 -15.28 18.84 4.23
CA LYS A 374 -15.06 19.69 3.05
C LYS A 374 -14.91 18.92 1.74
N GLU A 375 -14.45 17.67 1.81
CA GLU A 375 -14.30 16.81 0.63
C GLU A 375 -15.64 16.21 0.16
N ILE A 376 -16.73 16.36 0.92
CA ILE A 376 -18.03 15.78 0.58
C ILE A 376 -18.68 16.57 -0.57
N PRO A 377 -18.97 15.92 -1.72
CA PRO A 377 -19.68 16.56 -2.82
C PRO A 377 -21.06 17.06 -2.38
N ALA A 378 -21.51 18.21 -2.89
CA ALA A 378 -22.76 18.85 -2.48
C ALA A 378 -23.99 17.90 -2.56
N ASN A 379 -24.04 17.07 -3.60
CA ASN A 379 -25.12 16.10 -3.85
C ASN A 379 -25.15 14.90 -2.87
N HIS A 380 -24.06 14.66 -2.13
CA HIS A 380 -23.90 13.51 -1.22
C HIS A 380 -23.88 13.90 0.26
N ARG A 381 -24.18 15.17 0.60
CA ARG A 381 -24.19 15.65 1.98
C ARG A 381 -25.28 14.95 2.82
N PRO A 382 -24.91 14.20 3.88
CA PRO A 382 -25.87 13.38 4.61
C PRO A 382 -26.70 14.21 5.61
N ILE A 383 -28.03 14.20 5.42
CA ILE A 383 -28.99 14.92 6.27
C ILE A 383 -28.92 14.46 7.73
N ALA A 384 -28.70 13.16 7.96
CA ALA A 384 -28.68 12.54 9.28
C ALA A 384 -27.58 13.08 10.21
N LEU A 385 -26.51 13.68 9.66
CA LEU A 385 -25.41 14.22 10.45
C LEU A 385 -25.63 15.67 10.90
N ILE A 386 -26.53 16.40 10.27
CA ILE A 386 -26.73 17.84 10.54
C ILE A 386 -27.07 18.10 12.02
N PRO A 387 -27.97 17.36 12.69
CA PRO A 387 -28.27 17.60 14.10
C PRO A 387 -27.06 17.38 15.02
N ILE A 388 -26.16 16.46 14.64
CA ILE A 388 -24.96 16.11 15.40
C ILE A 388 -23.92 17.22 15.22
N LEU A 389 -23.64 17.62 13.97
CA LEU A 389 -22.71 18.70 13.64
C LEU A 389 -23.16 20.05 14.22
N GLN A 390 -24.46 20.32 14.29
CA GLN A 390 -25.01 21.54 14.90
C GLN A 390 -24.80 21.64 16.42
N ASN A 391 -24.40 20.55 17.10
CA ASN A 391 -24.05 20.57 18.51
C ASN A 391 -22.55 20.83 18.74
N GLU A 392 -21.76 20.86 17.68
CA GLU A 392 -20.30 20.97 17.72
C GLU A 392 -19.88 22.37 17.27
N ALA A 393 -19.21 23.12 18.15
CA ALA A 393 -18.84 24.52 17.88
C ALA A 393 -17.88 24.68 16.68
N TRP A 394 -17.05 23.66 16.40
CA TRP A 394 -16.10 23.68 15.29
C TRP A 394 -16.75 23.45 13.91
N ALA A 395 -17.97 22.93 13.85
CA ALA A 395 -18.66 22.63 12.60
C ALA A 395 -19.57 23.78 12.10
N GLU A 396 -19.73 24.85 12.90
CA GLU A 396 -20.64 25.96 12.59
C GLU A 396 -20.29 26.66 11.27
N SER A 397 -19.00 26.93 11.03
CA SER A 397 -18.53 27.57 9.80
C SER A 397 -18.83 26.74 8.55
N GLU A 398 -18.69 25.42 8.65
CA GLU A 398 -18.91 24.48 7.53
C GLU A 398 -20.41 24.34 7.23
N LEU A 399 -21.25 24.27 8.26
CA LEU A 399 -22.70 24.23 8.09
C LEU A 399 -23.25 25.53 7.46
N HIS A 400 -22.61 26.66 7.73
CA HIS A 400 -22.91 27.92 7.05
C HIS A 400 -22.57 27.85 5.56
N GLN A 401 -21.37 27.36 5.20
CA GLN A 401 -20.98 27.17 3.79
C GLN A 401 -21.92 26.20 3.07
N TRP A 402 -22.33 25.10 3.70
CA TRP A 402 -23.29 24.16 3.12
C TRP A 402 -24.69 24.76 2.90
N ALA A 403 -25.09 25.74 3.70
CA ALA A 403 -26.36 26.43 3.52
C ALA A 403 -26.35 27.41 2.34
N GLU A 404 -25.21 28.06 2.09
CA GLU A 404 -25.01 29.05 1.03
C GLU A 404 -24.74 28.41 -0.34
N ASP A 405 -24.17 27.21 -0.37
CA ASP A 405 -23.83 26.47 -1.58
C ASP A 405 -25.06 26.13 -2.44
N VAL A 406 -25.10 26.62 -3.69
CA VAL A 406 -26.22 26.49 -4.65
C VAL A 406 -26.55 25.03 -4.95
N GLU A 407 -25.56 24.14 -4.99
CA GLU A 407 -25.72 22.72 -5.38
C GLU A 407 -26.18 21.82 -4.23
N THR A 408 -26.28 22.34 -3.01
CA THR A 408 -26.72 21.54 -1.85
C THR A 408 -28.22 21.21 -1.95
N PRO A 409 -28.62 19.94 -1.73
CA PRO A 409 -30.02 19.54 -1.72
C PRO A 409 -30.88 20.41 -0.80
N THR A 410 -32.06 20.80 -1.26
CA THR A 410 -32.97 21.69 -0.52
C THR A 410 -33.41 21.10 0.83
N THR A 411 -33.42 19.77 0.97
CA THR A 411 -33.67 19.03 2.21
C THR A 411 -32.58 19.22 3.26
N VAL A 412 -31.31 19.20 2.85
CA VAL A 412 -30.14 19.49 3.69
C VAL A 412 -30.17 20.95 4.16
N LYS A 413 -30.39 21.90 3.24
CA LYS A 413 -30.52 23.33 3.58
C LYS A 413 -31.62 23.59 4.60
N LYS A 414 -32.80 22.97 4.42
CA LYS A 414 -33.91 23.06 5.38
C LYS A 414 -33.55 22.50 6.75
N ALA A 415 -32.84 21.37 6.82
CA ALA A 415 -32.39 20.79 8.09
C ALA A 415 -31.35 21.67 8.81
N ILE A 416 -30.46 22.35 8.07
CA ILE A 416 -29.51 23.31 8.64
C ILE A 416 -30.25 24.54 9.21
N LEU A 417 -31.25 25.06 8.50
CA LEU A 417 -32.01 26.26 8.89
C LEU A 417 -33.06 25.99 9.99
N ALA A 418 -33.56 24.76 10.12
CA ALA A 418 -34.63 24.39 11.07
C ALA A 418 -34.26 24.62 12.55
N LYS A 419 -32.97 24.68 12.91
CA LYS A 419 -32.51 24.96 14.28
C LYS A 419 -32.16 26.43 14.52
N LYS A 420 -31.88 27.22 13.47
CA LYS A 420 -31.71 28.68 13.58
C LYS A 420 -33.02 29.40 13.95
N GLY A 421 -34.18 28.82 13.63
CA GLY A 421 -35.50 29.33 14.03
C GLY A 421 -35.97 28.94 15.44
N LYS A 422 -35.12 28.33 16.27
CA LYS A 422 -35.43 27.90 17.65
C LYS A 422 -34.51 28.51 18.73
N LYS A 423 -33.85 29.63 18.43
CA LYS A 423 -33.20 30.47 19.45
C LYS A 423 -34.09 31.66 19.80
#